data_AF-A0A1F9E183-F1
#
_entry.id   AF-A0A1F9E183-F1
#
_cell.length_a   1.000
_cell.length_b   1.000
_cell.length_c   1.000
_cell.angle_alpha   90.00
_cell.angle_beta   90.00
_cell.angle_gamma   90.00
#
_symmetry.space_group_name_H-M   'P 1'
#
loop_
_entity.id
_entity.type
_entity.pdbx_description
1 polymer ?
#
loop_
_entity_poly.entity_id
_entity_poly.type
_entity_poly.pdbx_seq_one_letter_code
_entity_poly.pdbx_strand_id
1 'polypeptide(L)' 'MKFTGKEQCWEHLRCGRDKDGSCPAYPDYGRLCWPIAGTKCRGRVQGTHAQKIGNCESCAFFKAVVFDGIH' A
#
# COMPACT_ATOMS: atom_id res chain seq x y z
N MET A 1 2.93 0.99 18.19
CA MET A 1 4.31 0.64 17.81
C MET A 1 4.47 0.97 16.34
N LYS A 2 5.31 1.96 15.98
CA LYS A 2 5.59 2.30 14.58
C LYS A 2 6.63 1.31 14.06
N PHE A 3 6.34 0.59 12.98
CA PHE A 3 7.30 -0.32 12.34
C PHE A 3 8.37 0.48 11.58
N THR A 4 9.23 1.18 12.32
CA THR A 4 10.39 1.92 11.80
C THR A 4 11.43 0.92 11.32
N GLY A 5 11.54 0.74 10.00
CA GLY A 5 12.60 -0.07 9.40
C GLY A 5 12.22 -0.80 8.11
N LYS A 6 10.94 -0.85 7.73
CA LYS A 6 10.53 -1.50 6.47
C LYS A 6 9.83 -0.51 5.55
N GLU A 7 10.20 -0.53 4.26
CA GLU A 7 9.68 0.37 3.23
C GLU A 7 8.14 0.31 3.18
N GLN A 8 7.51 1.48 3.16
CA GLN A 8 6.06 1.63 3.10
C GLN A 8 5.58 1.83 1.66
N CYS A 9 4.31 1.46 1.41
CA CYS A 9 3.70 1.58 0.08
C CYS A 9 3.80 2.99 -0.51
N TRP A 10 3.62 4.04 0.29
CA TRP A 10 3.69 5.43 -0.20
C TRP A 10 5.11 5.89 -0.53
N GLU A 11 6.13 5.32 0.12
CA GLU A 11 7.55 5.58 -0.15
C GLU A 11 7.95 4.92 -1.47
N HIS A 12 7.62 3.64 -1.63
CA HIS A 12 7.91 2.87 -2.84
C HIS A 12 7.17 3.41 -4.07
N LEU A 13 5.88 3.74 -3.92
CA LEU A 13 5.06 4.28 -5.00
C LEU A 13 5.21 5.79 -5.17
N ARG A 14 5.97 6.47 -4.29
CA ARG A 14 6.18 7.93 -4.28
C ARG A 14 4.92 8.74 -4.49
N CYS A 15 3.84 8.36 -3.80
CA CYS A 15 2.52 8.92 -4.07
C CYS A 15 2.15 10.16 -3.25
N GLY A 16 2.98 10.56 -2.27
CA GLY A 16 2.81 11.76 -1.45
C GLY A 16 1.66 11.74 -0.42
N ARG A 17 0.86 10.67 -0.40
CA ARG A 17 -0.36 10.60 0.43
C ARG A 17 -0.11 10.41 1.93
N ASP A 18 1.13 10.15 2.32
CA ASP A 18 1.60 10.28 3.69
C ASP A 18 1.54 11.73 4.19
N LYS A 19 1.72 12.70 3.29
CA LYS A 19 1.72 14.14 3.60
C LYS A 19 0.33 14.75 3.52
N ASP A 20 -0.47 14.30 2.55
CA ASP A 20 -1.84 14.81 2.36
C ASP A 20 -2.87 14.23 3.34
N GLY A 21 -2.50 13.24 4.17
CA GLY A 21 -3.43 12.57 5.10
C GLY A 21 -4.54 11.77 4.42
N SER A 22 -4.50 11.64 3.08
CA SER A 22 -5.55 10.98 2.28
C SER A 22 -5.35 9.46 2.14
N CYS A 23 -4.31 8.90 2.77
CA CYS A 23 -4.03 7.48 2.75
C CYS A 23 -4.65 6.76 3.96
N PRO A 24 -5.66 5.89 3.78
CA PRO A 24 -6.25 5.13 4.88
C PRO A 24 -5.29 4.16 5.56
N ALA A 25 -4.18 3.82 4.91
CA ALA A 25 -3.15 2.94 5.45
C ALA A 25 -2.05 3.69 6.22
N TYR A 26 -2.01 5.02 6.15
CA TYR A 26 -1.07 5.81 6.94
C TYR A 26 -1.60 5.94 8.38
N PRO A 27 -0.73 5.92 9.42
CA PRO A 27 0.73 5.78 9.37
C PRO A 27 1.25 4.36 9.55
N ASP A 28 0.44 3.41 10.03
CA ASP A 28 0.94 2.12 10.54
C ASP A 28 0.78 0.94 9.56
N TYR A 29 -0.08 1.07 8.55
CA TYR A 29 -0.48 -0.02 7.65
C TYR A 29 0.08 0.09 6.24
N GLY A 30 1.11 0.91 6.01
CA GLY A 30 1.69 1.10 4.68
C GLY A 30 2.23 -0.19 4.05
N ARG A 31 2.85 -1.07 4.85
CA ARG A 31 3.37 -2.36 4.40
C ARG A 31 2.30 -3.43 4.20
N LEU A 32 1.13 -3.26 4.82
CA LEU A 32 -0.04 -4.14 4.69
C LEU A 32 -1.21 -3.33 4.15
N CYS A 33 -1.02 -2.60 3.04
CA CYS A 33 -2.05 -1.69 2.52
C CYS A 33 -3.15 -2.40 1.71
N TRP A 34 -2.90 -3.64 1.27
CA TRP A 34 -3.80 -4.48 0.47
C TRP A 34 -5.12 -4.90 1.17
N PRO A 35 -5.17 -5.21 2.47
CA PRO A 35 -6.41 -5.51 3.17
C PRO A 35 -7.12 -4.24 3.67
N ILE A 36 -6.54 -3.04 3.54
CA ILE A 36 -7.16 -1.80 4.00
C ILE A 36 -8.09 -1.26 2.92
N ALA A 37 -9.38 -1.17 3.21
CA ALA A 37 -10.37 -0.61 2.27
C ALA A 37 -10.07 0.88 1.96
N GLY A 38 -10.48 1.35 0.77
CA GLY A 38 -10.30 2.77 0.38
C GLY A 38 -8.86 3.20 0.04
N THR A 39 -7.83 2.39 0.27
CA THR A 39 -6.47 2.70 -0.22
C THR A 39 -6.45 2.80 -1.75
N LYS A 40 -5.91 3.91 -2.25
CA LYS A 40 -5.69 4.14 -3.69
C LYS A 40 -4.30 3.62 -4.07
N CYS A 41 -4.13 3.02 -5.23
CA CYS A 41 -2.81 2.70 -5.77
C CYS A 41 -2.55 3.63 -6.94
N ARG A 42 -1.40 4.33 -6.96
CA ARG A 42 -1.04 5.29 -8.01
C ARG A 42 -2.14 6.33 -8.34
N GLY A 43 -2.88 6.78 -7.32
CA GLY A 43 -3.96 7.77 -7.48
C GLY A 43 -5.30 7.21 -7.98
N ARG A 44 -5.37 5.93 -8.39
CA ARG A 44 -6.65 5.28 -8.74
C ARG A 44 -7.25 4.59 -7.52
N VAL A 45 -8.55 4.81 -7.31
CA VAL A 45 -9.34 4.03 -6.36
C VAL A 45 -9.37 2.60 -6.86
N GLN A 46 -8.75 1.69 -6.12
CA GLN A 46 -8.94 0.26 -6.33
C GLN A 46 -10.31 -0.06 -5.72
N GLY A 47 -11.22 -0.63 -6.51
CA GLY A 47 -12.66 -0.78 -6.22
C GLY A 47 -13.03 -1.55 -4.94
N THR A 48 -13.96 -2.49 -5.03
CA THR A 48 -14.38 -3.26 -3.84
C THR A 48 -13.26 -4.18 -3.34
N HIS A 49 -13.31 -4.59 -2.07
CA HIS A 49 -12.26 -5.37 -1.41
C HIS A 49 -11.84 -6.63 -2.19
N ALA A 50 -12.78 -7.33 -2.84
CA ALA A 50 -12.51 -8.49 -3.69
C ALA A 50 -11.80 -8.14 -5.01
N GLN A 51 -12.16 -7.03 -5.66
CA GLN A 51 -11.44 -6.52 -6.84
C GLN A 51 -10.02 -6.05 -6.46
N LYS A 52 -9.87 -5.65 -5.20
CA LYS A 52 -8.62 -5.11 -4.68
C LYS A 52 -7.51 -6.14 -4.59
N ILE A 53 -7.81 -7.39 -4.20
CA ILE A 53 -6.78 -8.44 -4.11
C ILE A 53 -6.21 -8.73 -5.51
N GLY A 54 -7.06 -8.96 -6.51
CA GLY A 54 -6.60 -9.17 -7.89
C GLY A 54 -5.84 -7.96 -8.46
N ASN A 55 -6.27 -6.74 -8.15
CA ASN A 55 -5.54 -5.55 -8.57
C ASN A 55 -4.23 -5.34 -7.79
N CYS A 56 -4.15 -5.83 -6.55
CA CYS A 56 -2.94 -5.83 -5.74
C CYS A 56 -1.90 -6.82 -6.29
N GLU A 57 -2.29 -7.92 -6.91
CA GLU A 57 -1.34 -8.81 -7.59
C GLU A 57 -0.56 -8.08 -8.70
N SER A 58 -1.12 -7.03 -9.31
CA SER A 58 -0.44 -6.19 -10.30
C SER A 58 0.36 -5.03 -9.67
N CYS A 59 0.27 -4.82 -8.36
CA CYS A 59 0.97 -3.75 -7.66
C CYS A 59 2.44 -4.13 -7.45
N ALA A 60 3.36 -3.29 -7.92
CA ALA A 60 4.81 -3.50 -7.74
C ALA A 60 5.17 -3.65 -6.26
N PHE A 61 4.61 -2.83 -5.37
CA PHE A 61 4.87 -2.93 -3.93
C PHE A 61 4.32 -4.23 -3.32
N PHE A 62 3.12 -4.66 -3.72
CA PHE A 62 2.57 -5.94 -3.25
C PHE A 62 3.47 -7.09 -3.67
N LYS A 63 3.88 -7.15 -4.94
CA LYS A 63 4.80 -8.19 -5.42
C LYS A 63 6.12 -8.16 -4.67
N ALA A 64 6.65 -6.97 -4.44
CA ALA A 64 7.91 -6.77 -3.73
C ALA A 64 7.86 -7.29 -2.28
N VAL A 65 6.75 -7.06 -1.56
CA VAL A 65 6.61 -7.51 -0.17
C VAL A 65 6.19 -8.97 -0.06
N VAL A 66 5.33 -9.47 -0.96
CA VAL A 66 4.75 -10.83 -0.88
C VAL A 66 5.58 -11.89 -1.60
N PHE A 67 6.14 -11.57 -2.77
CA PHE A 67 6.91 -12.54 -3.58
C PHE A 67 8.43 -12.34 -3.46
N ASP A 68 8.89 -11.10 -3.52
CA ASP A 68 10.34 -10.78 -3.51
C ASP A 68 10.93 -10.71 -2.11
N GLY A 69 10.07 -10.69 -1.07
CA GLY A 69 10.50 -10.68 0.32
C GLY A 69 11.44 -9.52 0.62
N ILE A 70 11.12 -8.29 0.21
CA ILE A 70 11.91 -7.11 0.61
C ILE A 70 12.10 -7.12 2.15
N HIS A 71 13.35 -7.32 2.56
CA HIS A 71 13.82 -7.38 3.94
C HIS A 71 13.83 -6.00 4.60
#